data_AF-A0A074YFM1-F1
#
_entry.id   AF-A0A074YFM1-F1
#
_cell.length_a   1.000
_cell.length_b   1.000
_cell.length_c   1.000
_cell.angle_alpha   90.00
_cell.angle_beta   90.00
_cell.angle_gamma   90.00
#
_symmetry.space_group_name_H-M   'P 1'
#
loop_
_entity.id
_entity.type
_entity.pdbx_description
1 polymer ?
#
loop_
_entity_poly.entity_id
_entity_poly.type
_entity_poly.pdbx_seq_one_letter_code
_entity_poly.pdbx_strand_id
1 'polypeptide(L)'
;MEIVSPLCSWQEHLESIYTRQKSRGQSVPLYDISKDLFEDAIGPEEAATKIASCVCVSDDFQTAYLDVICFLIGAANNLSEQHDLSKLANLTLALSRLPDARNETRRTIQLSFDYKSSEIGPGDIFVVGEGKIWADLPQFAVNLGDSMYGPTAYISDGLAEHWVHSTTSISTPSELSQIHWNTTPRLKKG
;
A
#
# COMPACT_ATOMS: atom_id res chain seq x y z
N MET A 1 13.71 3.35 -20.15
CA MET A 1 13.79 4.56 -19.30
C MET A 1 13.53 4.07 -17.90
N GLU A 2 14.59 3.77 -17.14
CA GLU A 2 14.47 3.43 -15.73
C GLU A 2 14.11 4.73 -15.01
N ILE A 3 12.87 4.84 -14.54
CA ILE A 3 12.49 5.90 -13.61
C ILE A 3 12.99 5.40 -12.25
N VAL A 4 14.29 5.54 -12.02
CA VAL A 4 14.83 5.44 -10.66
C VAL A 4 14.38 6.73 -9.99
N SER A 5 13.24 6.69 -9.29
CA SER A 5 12.91 7.75 -8.35
C SER A 5 14.14 8.01 -7.48
N PRO A 6 14.58 9.26 -7.30
CA PRO A 6 15.74 9.52 -6.48
C PRO A 6 15.43 9.03 -5.07
N LEU A 7 16.18 8.03 -4.61
CA LEU A 7 16.18 7.65 -3.21
C LEU A 7 16.58 8.90 -2.41
N CYS A 8 15.82 9.22 -1.38
CA CYS A 8 15.97 10.40 -0.55
C CYS A 8 16.34 10.05 0.88
N SER A 9 16.82 11.05 1.60
CA SER A 9 17.04 10.97 3.04
C SER A 9 15.71 10.92 3.80
N TRP A 10 15.73 10.41 5.03
CA TRP A 10 14.53 10.41 5.87
C TRP A 10 14.02 11.83 6.16
N GLN A 11 14.90 12.82 6.24
CA GLN A 11 14.51 14.22 6.44
C GLN A 11 13.68 14.74 5.26
N GLU A 12 14.15 14.52 4.04
CA GLU A 12 13.41 14.91 2.82
C GLU A 12 12.07 14.17 2.72
N HIS A 13 12.05 12.90 3.12
CA HIS A 13 10.81 12.13 3.19
C HIS A 13 9.82 12.72 4.21
N LEU A 14 10.28 13.05 5.42
CA LEU A 14 9.42 13.64 6.45
C LEU A 14 8.92 15.04 6.09
N GLU A 15 9.72 15.86 5.39
CA GLU A 15 9.26 17.19 4.92
C GLU A 15 8.10 17.07 3.91
N SER A 16 8.09 16.03 3.08
CA SER A 16 6.96 15.74 2.19
C SER A 16 5.68 15.41 2.99
N ILE A 17 5.82 14.60 4.05
CA ILE A 17 4.70 14.26 4.96
C ILE A 17 4.20 15.50 5.69
N TYR A 18 5.12 16.31 6.23
CA TYR A 18 4.80 17.55 6.92
C TYR A 18 4.00 18.48 6.02
N THR A 19 4.45 18.67 4.79
CA THR A 19 3.77 19.51 3.80
C THR A 19 2.36 18.98 3.51
N ARG A 20 2.21 17.66 3.33
CA ARG A 20 0.91 17.02 3.10
C ARG A 20 -0.04 17.20 4.30
N GLN A 21 0.43 16.96 5.52
CA GLN A 21 -0.40 17.07 6.74
C GLN A 21 -0.78 18.52 7.03
N LYS A 22 0.16 19.46 6.86
CA LYS A 22 -0.08 20.91 7.00
C LYS A 22 -1.10 21.43 6.00
N SER A 23 -1.04 20.97 4.74
CA SER A 23 -2.02 21.35 3.71
C SER A 23 -3.46 20.93 4.04
N ARG A 24 -3.63 19.92 4.90
CA ARG A 24 -4.92 19.39 5.35
C ARG A 24 -5.39 19.99 6.69
N GLY A 25 -4.60 20.88 7.30
CA GLY A 25 -4.93 21.49 8.59
C GLY A 25 -4.95 20.52 9.78
N GLN A 26 -4.32 19.35 9.65
CA GLN A 26 -4.29 18.32 10.69
C GLN A 26 -3.10 18.54 11.65
N SER A 27 -3.26 18.19 12.93
CA SER A 27 -2.11 18.06 13.83
C SER A 27 -1.17 16.97 13.30
N VAL A 28 0.13 17.09 13.57
CA VAL A 28 1.17 16.33 12.87
C VAL A 28 1.83 15.26 13.76
N PRO A 29 1.09 14.42 14.52
CA PRO A 29 1.71 13.46 15.41
C PRO A 29 2.55 12.44 14.62
N LEU A 30 2.18 12.11 13.39
CA LEU A 30 2.98 11.20 12.56
C LEU A 30 4.37 11.77 12.20
N TYR A 31 4.49 13.06 11.90
CA TYR A 31 5.81 13.67 11.66
C TYR A 31 6.66 13.65 12.91
N ASP A 32 6.12 14.12 14.04
CA ASP A 32 6.87 14.22 15.29
C ASP A 32 7.32 12.83 15.76
N ILE A 33 6.42 11.84 15.75
CA ILE A 33 6.76 10.46 16.14
C ILE A 33 7.78 9.84 15.18
N SER A 34 7.62 10.01 13.87
CA SER A 34 8.57 9.46 12.90
C SER A 34 9.92 10.15 12.99
N LYS A 35 9.97 11.46 13.23
CA LYS A 35 11.20 12.20 13.48
C LYS A 35 11.92 11.66 14.71
N ASP A 36 11.22 11.53 15.84
CA ASP A 36 11.80 10.98 17.06
C ASP A 36 12.34 9.55 16.84
N LEU A 37 11.67 8.73 16.02
CA LEU A 37 12.15 7.39 15.66
C LEU A 37 13.43 7.45 14.80
N PHE A 38 13.45 8.28 13.75
CA PHE A 38 14.62 8.39 12.87
C PHE A 38 15.81 9.07 13.55
N GLU A 39 15.58 9.91 14.55
CA GLU A 39 16.61 10.53 15.40
C GLU A 39 17.04 9.65 16.61
N ASP A 40 16.50 8.43 16.73
CA ASP A 40 16.77 7.50 17.85
C ASP A 40 16.36 8.03 19.24
N ALA A 41 15.47 9.03 19.29
CA ALA A 41 14.91 9.55 20.53
C ALA A 41 13.90 8.57 21.16
N ILE A 42 13.23 7.77 20.34
CA ILE A 42 12.31 6.70 20.78
C ILE A 42 12.56 5.40 20.01
N GLY A 43 12.21 4.27 20.64
CA GLY A 43 12.26 2.96 20.00
C GLY A 43 11.04 2.66 19.12
N PRO A 44 11.10 1.63 18.25
CA PRO A 44 10.02 1.26 17.35
C PRO A 44 8.73 0.84 18.07
N GLU A 45 8.82 0.20 19.24
CA GLU A 45 7.65 -0.18 20.05
C GLU A 45 6.91 1.03 20.60
N GLU A 46 7.66 2.03 21.08
CA GLU A 46 7.09 3.27 21.58
C GLU A 46 6.45 4.08 20.43
N ALA A 47 7.15 4.19 19.30
CA ALA A 47 6.64 4.83 18.10
C ALA A 47 5.35 4.16 17.61
N ALA A 48 5.32 2.83 17.51
CA ALA A 48 4.14 2.07 17.12
C ALA A 48 2.95 2.32 18.06
N THR A 49 3.19 2.33 19.37
CA THR A 49 2.16 2.60 20.38
C THR A 49 1.60 4.02 20.23
N LYS A 50 2.48 5.03 20.08
CA LYS A 50 2.09 6.42 19.89
C LYS A 50 1.28 6.60 18.59
N ILE A 51 1.74 6.01 17.47
CA ILE A 51 1.03 6.06 16.18
C ILE A 51 -0.35 5.43 16.31
N ALA A 52 -0.44 4.21 16.86
CA ALA A 52 -1.71 3.51 17.01
C ALA A 52 -2.68 4.29 17.91
N SER A 53 -2.20 4.85 19.01
CA SER A 53 -3.01 5.70 19.88
C SER A 53 -3.56 6.92 19.13
N CYS A 54 -2.74 7.62 18.35
CA CYS A 54 -3.17 8.77 17.55
C CYS A 54 -4.22 8.39 16.48
N VAL A 55 -4.08 7.22 15.85
CA VAL A 55 -5.03 6.75 14.83
C VAL A 55 -6.37 6.34 15.45
N CYS A 56 -6.35 5.56 16.53
CA CYS A 56 -7.56 4.99 17.14
C CYS A 56 -8.48 6.03 17.80
N VAL A 57 -7.94 7.19 18.20
CA VAL A 57 -8.72 8.29 18.80
C VAL A 57 -9.17 9.35 17.78
N SER A 58 -8.78 9.21 16.50
CA SER A 58 -9.12 10.17 15.45
C SER A 58 -10.61 10.10 15.08
N ASP A 59 -11.27 11.26 15.05
CA ASP A 59 -12.63 11.40 14.51
C ASP A 59 -12.68 11.06 13.00
N ASP A 60 -11.56 11.24 12.29
CA ASP A 60 -11.36 10.78 10.92
C ASP A 60 -10.33 9.65 10.91
N PHE A 61 -10.76 8.49 11.41
CA PHE A 61 -9.94 7.29 11.49
C PHE A 61 -9.41 6.86 10.12
N GLN A 62 -10.25 6.92 9.07
CA GLN A 62 -9.88 6.47 7.73
C GLN A 62 -8.69 7.26 7.19
N THR A 63 -8.75 8.60 7.26
CA THR A 63 -7.65 9.43 6.80
C THR A 63 -6.40 9.22 7.64
N ALA A 64 -6.55 9.12 8.97
CA ALA A 64 -5.41 8.91 9.88
C ALA A 64 -4.69 7.57 9.61
N TYR A 65 -5.44 6.48 9.45
CA TYR A 65 -4.89 5.17 9.13
C TYR A 65 -4.23 5.17 7.75
N LEU A 66 -4.88 5.73 6.73
CA LEU A 66 -4.32 5.84 5.38
C LEU A 66 -3.02 6.65 5.36
N ASP A 67 -2.91 7.70 6.16
CA ASP A 67 -1.69 8.50 6.22
C ASP A 67 -0.51 7.70 6.79
N VAL A 68 -0.74 6.81 7.76
CA VAL A 68 0.28 5.88 8.26
C VAL A 68 0.68 4.88 7.17
N ILE A 69 -0.28 4.28 6.48
CA ILE A 69 0.01 3.30 5.41
C ILE A 69 0.77 3.97 4.25
N CYS A 70 0.34 5.15 3.81
CA CYS A 70 1.04 5.93 2.79
C CYS A 70 2.46 6.30 3.23
N PHE A 71 2.66 6.62 4.51
CA PHE A 71 4.00 6.85 5.06
C PHE A 71 4.87 5.60 4.98
N LEU A 72 4.40 4.45 5.46
CA LEU A 72 5.19 3.21 5.45
C LEU A 72 5.60 2.81 4.03
N ILE A 73 4.66 2.84 3.07
CA ILE A 73 4.92 2.52 1.65
C ILE A 73 5.83 3.57 1.02
N GLY A 74 5.57 4.86 1.29
CA GLY A 74 6.36 5.96 0.76
C GLY A 74 7.81 5.89 1.26
N ALA A 75 8.02 5.63 2.55
CA ALA A 75 9.34 5.50 3.14
C ALA A 75 10.07 4.28 2.58
N ALA A 76 9.39 3.12 2.46
CA ALA A 76 9.99 1.91 1.91
C ALA A 76 10.45 2.07 0.46
N ASN A 77 9.73 2.88 -0.34
CA ASN A 77 10.08 3.12 -1.74
C ASN A 77 11.13 4.21 -1.95
N ASN A 78 11.25 5.16 -1.03
CA ASN A 78 12.07 6.36 -1.23
C ASN A 78 13.34 6.39 -0.38
N LEU A 79 13.42 5.72 0.78
CA LEU A 79 14.60 5.80 1.63
C LEU A 79 15.81 5.10 0.99
N SER A 80 16.95 5.78 0.95
CA SER A 80 18.22 5.21 0.43
C SER A 80 18.97 4.34 1.43
N GLU A 81 18.92 4.72 2.71
CA GLU A 81 19.81 4.17 3.73
C GLU A 81 19.25 2.89 4.36
N GLN A 82 20.07 1.84 4.36
CA GLN A 82 19.73 0.55 4.96
C GLN A 82 19.34 0.66 6.44
N HIS A 83 19.99 1.57 7.16
CA HIS A 83 19.70 1.84 8.56
C HIS A 83 18.28 2.38 8.77
N ASP A 84 17.86 3.33 7.94
CA ASP A 84 16.52 3.93 8.02
C ASP A 84 15.45 2.95 7.57
N LEU A 85 15.73 2.14 6.54
CA LEU A 85 14.89 1.01 6.14
C LEU A 85 14.75 -0.03 7.27
N SER A 86 15.81 -0.30 8.04
CA SER A 86 15.74 -1.18 9.20
C SER A 86 14.85 -0.60 10.31
N LYS A 87 14.90 0.71 10.55
CA LYS A 87 13.99 1.37 11.51
C LYS A 87 12.54 1.26 11.07
N LEU A 88 12.29 1.48 9.77
CA LEU A 88 10.96 1.34 9.18
C LEU A 88 10.42 -0.09 9.28
N ALA A 89 11.27 -1.09 9.02
CA ALA A 89 10.91 -2.50 9.16
C ALA A 89 10.58 -2.86 10.62
N ASN A 90 11.40 -2.40 11.57
CA ASN A 90 11.16 -2.62 12.99
C ASN A 90 9.89 -1.92 13.48
N LEU A 91 9.60 -0.71 13.01
CA LEU A 91 8.34 -0.01 13.28
C LEU A 91 7.14 -0.82 12.75
N THR A 92 7.22 -1.29 11.51
CA THR A 92 6.14 -2.07 10.87
C THR A 92 5.88 -3.38 11.63
N LEU A 93 6.95 -4.05 12.08
CA LEU A 93 6.85 -5.24 12.92
C LEU A 93 6.27 -4.94 14.32
N ALA A 94 6.64 -3.81 14.91
CA ALA A 94 6.09 -3.39 16.19
C ALA A 94 4.60 -3.08 16.08
N LEU A 95 4.17 -2.38 15.02
CA LEU A 95 2.76 -2.17 14.71
C LEU A 95 2.02 -3.50 14.56
N SER A 96 2.56 -4.48 13.82
CA SER A 96 1.89 -5.76 13.62
C SER A 96 1.74 -6.62 14.89
N ARG A 97 2.45 -6.28 15.96
CA ARG A 97 2.36 -6.96 17.26
C ARG A 97 1.38 -6.30 18.22
N LEU A 98 0.84 -5.14 17.87
CA LEU A 98 -0.15 -4.46 18.69
C LEU A 98 -1.44 -5.29 18.78
N PRO A 99 -2.17 -5.20 19.90
CA PRO A 99 -3.49 -5.81 20.00
C PRO A 99 -4.45 -5.23 18.96
N ASP A 100 -5.55 -5.96 18.73
CA ASP A 100 -6.62 -5.50 17.84
C ASP A 100 -7.08 -4.10 18.23
N ALA A 101 -6.90 -3.15 17.31
CA ALA A 101 -7.35 -1.79 17.50
C ALA A 101 -8.88 -1.75 17.61
N ARG A 102 -9.38 -0.97 18.56
CA ARG A 102 -10.82 -0.84 18.81
C ARG A 102 -11.24 0.61 18.67
N ASN A 103 -12.49 0.82 18.29
CA ASN A 103 -13.10 2.15 18.29
C ASN A 103 -13.29 2.62 19.73
N GLU A 104 -12.36 3.43 20.22
CA GLU A 104 -12.40 4.01 21.58
C GLU A 104 -13.30 5.25 21.65
N THR A 105 -13.83 5.71 20.52
CA THR A 105 -14.75 6.83 20.48
C THR A 105 -16.16 6.40 20.91
N ARG A 106 -17.01 7.38 21.23
CA ARG A 106 -18.43 7.14 21.53
C ARG A 106 -19.31 7.09 20.29
N ARG A 107 -18.73 7.23 19.09
CA ARG A 107 -19.46 7.35 17.82
C ARG A 107 -19.28 6.10 16.99
N THR A 108 -20.28 5.76 16.19
CA THR A 108 -20.12 4.77 15.13
C THR A 108 -19.31 5.40 13.99
N ILE A 109 -18.23 4.74 13.60
CA ILE A 109 -17.38 5.17 12.49
C ILE A 109 -17.85 4.43 11.23
N GLN A 110 -18.03 5.18 10.15
CA GLN A 110 -18.29 4.63 8.83
C GLN A 110 -16.97 4.51 8.09
N LEU A 111 -16.51 3.29 7.85
CA LEU A 111 -15.32 3.02 7.04
C LEU A 111 -15.72 2.63 5.63
N SER A 112 -15.07 3.21 4.63
CA SER A 112 -15.25 2.80 3.24
C SER A 112 -13.90 2.52 2.59
N PHE A 113 -13.66 1.25 2.25
CA PHE A 113 -12.44 0.76 1.60
C PHE A 113 -12.80 -0.18 0.45
N ASP A 114 -12.16 -0.02 -0.70
CA ASP A 114 -12.38 -0.85 -1.90
C ASP A 114 -13.87 -1.07 -2.24
N TYR A 115 -14.65 0.02 -2.19
CA TYR A 115 -16.09 0.02 -2.46
C TYR A 115 -16.93 -0.81 -1.48
N LYS A 116 -16.33 -1.37 -0.41
CA LYS A 116 -17.03 -1.96 0.73
C LYS A 116 -17.12 -0.92 1.84
N SER A 117 -18.33 -0.77 2.40
CA SER A 117 -18.54 0.07 3.57
C SER A 117 -18.80 -0.80 4.79
N SER A 118 -18.32 -0.37 5.95
CA SER A 118 -18.47 -1.08 7.22
C SER A 118 -18.73 -0.09 8.34
N GLU A 119 -19.67 -0.44 9.21
CA GLU A 119 -19.96 0.32 10.41
C GLU A 119 -19.18 -0.26 11.59
N ILE A 120 -18.49 0.60 12.32
CA ILE A 120 -17.70 0.21 13.49
C ILE A 120 -18.23 0.94 14.70
N GLY A 121 -18.96 0.23 15.56
CA GLY A 121 -19.53 0.77 16.78
C GLY A 121 -18.47 1.00 17.87
N PRO A 122 -18.81 1.72 18.94
CA PRO A 122 -17.94 1.88 20.11
C PRO A 122 -17.52 0.52 20.70
N GLY A 123 -16.21 0.29 20.86
CA GLY A 123 -15.62 -0.94 21.37
C GLY A 123 -15.40 -2.05 20.34
N ASP A 124 -15.95 -1.91 19.14
CA ASP A 124 -15.74 -2.85 18.03
C ASP A 124 -14.32 -2.75 17.50
N ILE A 125 -13.82 -3.85 16.93
CA ILE A 125 -12.49 -3.93 16.34
C ILE A 125 -12.49 -3.23 14.99
N PHE A 126 -11.46 -2.44 14.71
CA PHE A 126 -11.21 -1.88 13.40
C PHE A 126 -10.81 -2.98 12.42
N VAL A 127 -11.66 -3.21 11.41
CA VAL A 127 -11.42 -4.11 10.29
C VAL A 127 -11.48 -3.31 9.00
N VAL A 128 -10.47 -3.46 8.15
CA VAL A 128 -10.39 -2.84 6.83
C VAL A 128 -10.38 -3.96 5.79
N GLY A 129 -11.42 -4.02 4.96
CA GLY A 129 -11.66 -5.14 4.07
C GLY A 129 -11.98 -6.41 4.88
N GLU A 130 -11.08 -7.38 4.85
CA GLU A 130 -11.20 -8.65 5.60
C GLU A 130 -10.13 -8.79 6.70
N GLY A 131 -9.27 -7.77 6.87
CA GLY A 131 -8.13 -7.80 7.79
C GLY A 131 -8.22 -6.76 8.89
N LYS A 132 -7.60 -7.06 10.03
CA LYS A 132 -7.36 -6.18 11.16
C LYS A 132 -6.24 -5.19 10.83
N ILE A 133 -6.43 -3.94 11.22
CA ILE A 133 -5.59 -2.83 10.72
C ILE A 133 -4.10 -2.91 11.10
N TRP A 134 -3.76 -3.55 12.22
CA TRP A 134 -2.38 -3.68 12.68
C TRP A 134 -1.88 -5.12 12.55
N ALA A 135 -2.60 -6.06 13.18
CA ALA A 135 -2.20 -7.46 13.23
C ALA A 135 -2.02 -8.10 11.85
N ASP A 136 -2.81 -7.66 10.85
CA ASP A 136 -2.74 -8.20 9.49
C ASP A 136 -1.89 -7.33 8.54
N LEU A 137 -1.09 -6.38 9.06
CA LEU A 137 -0.10 -5.63 8.26
C LEU A 137 0.83 -6.53 7.43
N PRO A 138 1.34 -7.67 7.93
CA PRO A 138 2.15 -8.58 7.12
C PRO A 138 1.36 -9.12 5.90
N GLN A 139 0.08 -9.47 6.09
CA GLN A 139 -0.76 -9.94 5.01
C GLN A 139 -1.11 -8.80 4.04
N PHE A 140 -1.34 -7.59 4.55
CA PHE A 140 -1.50 -6.40 3.73
C PHE A 140 -0.26 -6.16 2.85
N ALA A 141 0.95 -6.29 3.39
CA ALA A 141 2.18 -6.13 2.62
C ALA A 141 2.33 -7.18 1.50
N VAL A 142 1.97 -8.44 1.78
CA VAL A 142 1.94 -9.51 0.76
C VAL A 142 0.91 -9.17 -0.34
N ASN A 143 -0.32 -8.87 0.04
CA ASN A 143 -1.39 -8.54 -0.90
C ASN A 143 -1.06 -7.29 -1.74
N LEU A 144 -0.43 -6.29 -1.14
CA LEU A 144 0.05 -5.10 -1.83
C LEU A 144 1.16 -5.45 -2.82
N GLY A 145 2.13 -6.28 -2.42
CA GLY A 145 3.17 -6.80 -3.30
C GLY A 145 2.56 -7.48 -4.53
N ASP A 146 1.69 -8.46 -4.31
CA ASP A 146 0.98 -9.21 -5.37
C ASP A 146 0.20 -8.27 -6.31
N SER A 147 -0.45 -7.25 -5.76
CA SER A 147 -1.19 -6.24 -6.54
C SER A 147 -0.27 -5.34 -7.37
N MET A 148 0.90 -4.97 -6.82
CA MET A 148 1.88 -4.12 -7.49
C MET A 148 2.71 -4.85 -8.56
N TYR A 149 2.82 -6.18 -8.51
CA TYR A 149 3.45 -6.96 -9.59
C TYR A 149 2.74 -6.79 -10.95
N GLY A 150 1.46 -6.43 -10.94
CA GLY A 150 0.71 -6.01 -12.12
C GLY A 150 0.67 -7.04 -13.26
N PRO A 151 0.23 -6.64 -14.46
CA PRO A 151 0.19 -7.51 -15.65
C PRO A 151 1.55 -8.05 -16.08
N THR A 152 2.64 -7.46 -15.60
CA THR A 152 4.02 -7.88 -15.87
C THR A 152 4.31 -9.30 -15.39
N ALA A 153 3.73 -9.73 -14.26
CA ALA A 153 3.79 -11.13 -13.85
C ALA A 153 3.09 -12.05 -14.88
N TYR A 154 1.94 -11.63 -15.42
CA TYR A 154 1.22 -12.36 -16.48
C TYR A 154 2.01 -12.45 -17.79
N ILE A 155 2.81 -11.44 -18.12
CA ILE A 155 3.67 -11.41 -19.30
C ILE A 155 4.93 -12.26 -19.07
N SER A 156 5.53 -12.22 -17.88
CA SER A 156 6.73 -12.99 -17.54
C SER A 156 6.47 -14.50 -17.36
N ASP A 157 5.34 -14.88 -16.76
CA ASP A 157 4.96 -16.30 -16.61
C ASP A 157 4.42 -16.92 -17.92
N GLY A 158 4.01 -16.09 -18.88
CA GLY A 158 3.53 -16.52 -20.20
C GLY A 158 4.61 -16.67 -21.29
N LEU A 159 5.87 -16.32 -21.02
CA LEU A 159 6.92 -16.22 -22.06
C LEU A 159 8.03 -17.29 -22.01
N ALA A 160 7.98 -18.25 -21.08
CA ALA A 160 9.01 -19.28 -20.98
C ALA A 160 8.70 -20.62 -21.70
N GLU A 161 7.45 -20.94 -22.03
CA GLU A 161 7.13 -22.30 -22.51
C GLU A 161 6.83 -22.46 -24.01
N HIS A 162 6.78 -21.40 -24.82
CA HIS A 162 6.32 -21.55 -26.23
C HIS A 162 7.37 -21.34 -27.33
N TRP A 163 8.65 -21.15 -27.00
CA TRP A 163 9.70 -20.85 -27.99
C TRP A 163 10.75 -21.94 -28.22
N VAL A 164 10.42 -23.21 -27.98
CA VAL A 164 11.25 -24.32 -28.48
C VAL A 164 10.36 -25.40 -29.07
N HIS A 165 9.98 -25.23 -30.34
CA HIS A 165 10.01 -26.24 -31.42
C HIS A 165 9.23 -25.74 -32.64
N SER A 166 9.88 -24.95 -33.49
CA SER A 166 9.63 -24.97 -34.94
C SER A 166 10.69 -24.15 -35.65
N THR A 167 11.96 -24.56 -35.52
CA THR A 167 12.92 -24.31 -36.59
C THR A 167 12.64 -25.27 -37.72
N THR A 168 11.85 -24.84 -38.71
CA THR A 168 12.06 -25.26 -40.10
C THR A 168 11.98 -24.02 -40.99
N SER A 169 13.11 -23.77 -41.62
CA SER A 169 13.46 -22.69 -42.53
C SER A 169 12.69 -22.68 -43.86
N ILE A 170 12.80 -21.53 -44.57
CA ILE A 170 12.55 -21.27 -46.02
C ILE A 170 11.08 -20.88 -46.30
N SER A 171 10.65 -19.79 -46.97
CA SER A 171 11.21 -18.76 -47.88
C SER A 171 10.23 -17.55 -48.00
N THR A 172 10.68 -16.40 -48.51
CA THR A 172 9.95 -15.13 -48.82
C THR A 172 8.92 -15.24 -50.00
N PRO A 173 8.27 -14.14 -50.48
CA PRO A 173 7.21 -13.30 -49.88
C PRO A 173 6.01 -13.04 -50.86
N SER A 174 4.75 -13.31 -50.50
CA SER A 174 3.52 -12.65 -51.05
C SER A 174 2.26 -13.46 -50.74
N GLU A 175 1.13 -12.75 -50.55
CA GLU A 175 -0.25 -13.27 -50.43
C GLU A 175 -0.52 -13.94 -49.08
N LEU A 176 -1.28 -13.32 -48.17
CA LEU A 176 -2.74 -13.27 -48.23
C LEU A 176 -3.27 -11.91 -47.75
N SER A 177 -3.67 -11.10 -48.71
CA SER A 177 -4.71 -10.10 -48.52
C SER A 177 -6.08 -10.80 -48.47
N GLN A 178 -7.05 -10.12 -47.84
CA GLN A 178 -8.46 -10.52 -47.66
C GLN A 178 -8.65 -11.47 -46.45
N ILE A 179 -9.45 -11.16 -45.42
CA ILE A 179 -10.91 -11.01 -45.49
C ILE A 179 -11.43 -10.23 -44.24
N HIS A 180 -12.21 -9.19 -44.54
CA HIS A 180 -13.36 -8.56 -43.86
C HIS A 180 -13.46 -8.33 -42.33
N TRP A 181 -13.66 -7.05 -42.01
CA TRP A 181 -14.44 -6.57 -40.87
C TRP A 181 -15.95 -6.62 -41.17
N ASN A 182 -16.76 -7.13 -40.22
CA ASN A 182 -18.14 -6.68 -39.99
C ASN A 182 -18.75 -7.17 -38.66
N THR A 183 -19.08 -6.19 -37.80
CA THR A 183 -20.30 -5.97 -36.98
C THR A 183 -21.00 -7.11 -36.21
N THR A 184 -20.86 -7.09 -34.87
CA THR A 184 -21.86 -6.99 -33.76
C THR A 184 -23.17 -7.83 -33.73
N PRO A 185 -23.89 -7.91 -32.59
CA PRO A 185 -23.75 -8.79 -31.41
C PRO A 185 -24.88 -9.85 -31.29
N ARG A 186 -24.78 -10.81 -30.35
CA ARG A 186 -25.96 -11.54 -29.84
C ARG A 186 -25.98 -11.62 -28.32
N LEU A 187 -26.86 -10.79 -27.74
CA LEU A 187 -27.49 -11.00 -26.44
C LEU A 187 -28.33 -12.29 -26.43
N LYS A 188 -28.16 -13.08 -25.37
CA LYS A 188 -29.10 -14.01 -24.71
C LYS A 188 -28.55 -14.13 -23.28
N LYS A 189 -29.27 -14.04 -22.17
CA LYS A 189 -30.70 -13.96 -21.80
C LYS A 189 -30.73 -13.46 -20.35
N GLY A 190 -31.83 -12.83 -19.94
CA GLY A 190 -32.13 -12.48 -18.56
C GLY A 190 -32.99 -11.24 -18.50
#